data_AF-A0A925L8P0-F1
#
_entry.id   AF-A0A925L8P0-F1
#
_cell.length_a   1.000
_cell.length_b   1.000
_cell.length_c   1.000
_cell.angle_alpha   90.00
_cell.angle_beta   90.00
_cell.angle_gamma   90.00
#
_symmetry.space_group_name_H-M   'P 1'
#
loop_
_entity.id
_entity.type
_entity.pdbx_description
1 polymer ?
#
loop_
_entity_poly.entity_id
_entity_poly.type
_entity_poly.pdbx_seq_one_letter_code
_entity_poly.pdbx_strand_id
1 'polypeptide(L)'
;AGSRSGYDRVLDSIGVNTGVDGSPFVQITPRLGSGNIYLDQTTTAGTVTVATGASSLSLTGLETLFQGMSAAMQNANACSHVSTGMASFMAANARMSDDEGNALTGGAQVGAGLCGMFASNEMFGSRLLSPTLGRCDLSGANPVCRVSFVMQSIEGSVEPVGQGMGVTRESGVWKFLGDMDAVQVHASAKAQRDVTYQNGNTSITYARAIAFDIPAVSGLQCAQVTQRDASQVAVTIGYYKRYATGTVRRLSLWQQNTMSNQRSLDPLVGALRSSDDTWVTLPDGTEGDAVVRNFFRGGRTVTVSLFSDDNCSVAFSVAGQSSFEVEVEGVPPTTAQLPNLPWTDLTPTAKQALFDLTLAANASGSYPAAWSFSHGPIALNGATFCIDRAQCGDGSPGRISVDRRFAPGVTSAAITLNNGSTSVEPASYKMLALYGRTGDGLDLQSNAIACPPGGAECH
;
A
#
# COMPACT_ATOMS: atom_id res chain seq x y z
N ALA A 1 -1.70 24.72 2.15
CA ALA A 1 -0.51 24.10 2.75
C ALA A 1 0.29 25.19 3.45
N GLY A 2 0.84 24.90 4.64
CA GLY A 2 1.61 25.85 5.44
C GLY A 2 2.91 26.30 4.76
N SER A 3 3.53 27.34 5.29
CA SER A 3 4.76 27.96 4.77
C SER A 3 5.99 27.04 4.78
N ARG A 4 5.87 25.85 5.40
CA ARG A 4 6.96 24.89 5.69
C ARG A 4 8.16 25.56 6.38
N SER A 5 7.87 26.61 7.14
CA SER A 5 8.82 27.42 7.90
C SER A 5 8.32 27.54 9.35
N GLY A 6 9.21 27.86 10.29
CA GLY A 6 8.84 27.99 11.71
C GLY A 6 8.19 26.72 12.27
N TYR A 7 6.98 26.84 12.85
CA TYR A 7 6.22 25.71 13.41
C TYR A 7 5.79 24.67 12.38
N ASP A 8 5.49 25.09 11.14
CA ASP A 8 5.13 24.17 10.06
C ASP A 8 6.29 23.21 9.76
N ARG A 9 7.54 23.69 9.87
CA ARG A 9 8.74 22.87 9.69
C ARG A 9 8.87 21.79 10.76
N VAL A 10 8.45 22.08 11.99
CA VAL A 10 8.48 21.08 13.08
C VAL A 10 7.49 19.96 12.77
N LEU A 11 6.26 20.30 12.35
CA LEU A 11 5.24 19.34 11.94
C LEU A 11 5.64 18.54 10.68
N ASP A 12 6.41 19.15 9.78
CA ASP A 12 6.97 18.46 8.62
C ASP A 12 8.16 17.54 8.96
N SER A 13 8.79 17.73 10.12
CA SER A 13 10.00 17.00 10.55
C SER A 13 9.73 15.77 11.40
N ILE A 14 8.49 15.60 11.88
CA ILE A 14 8.05 14.45 12.68
C ILE A 14 6.77 13.86 12.11
N GLY A 15 6.67 12.53 12.09
CA GLY A 15 5.39 11.82 12.00
C GLY A 15 4.83 11.65 13.41
N VAL A 16 3.55 11.95 13.58
CA VAL A 16 2.81 11.66 14.82
C VAL A 16 1.69 10.70 14.46
N ASN A 17 1.66 9.57 15.15
CA ASN A 17 0.64 8.56 14.99
C ASN A 17 -0.02 8.30 16.34
N THR A 18 -1.28 7.90 16.30
CA THR A 18 -2.02 7.53 17.51
C THR A 18 -2.57 6.12 17.35
N GLY A 19 -2.73 5.41 18.45
CA GLY A 19 -3.32 4.08 18.44
C GLY A 19 -3.78 3.66 19.82
N VAL A 20 -4.25 2.41 19.94
CA VAL A 20 -4.74 1.86 21.19
C VAL A 20 -4.21 0.43 21.36
N ASP A 21 -3.53 0.17 22.47
CA ASP A 21 -3.09 -1.17 22.91
C ASP A 21 -3.31 -1.29 24.42
N GLY A 22 -4.52 -1.70 24.83
CA GLY A 22 -4.97 -1.62 26.23
C GLY A 22 -5.29 -0.19 26.69
N SER A 23 -4.46 0.78 26.31
CA SER A 23 -4.67 2.22 26.49
C SER A 23 -4.33 3.00 25.21
N PRO A 24 -4.89 4.21 25.03
CA PRO A 24 -4.45 5.11 23.96
C PRO A 24 -2.95 5.43 24.09
N PHE A 25 -2.27 5.50 22.95
CA PHE A 25 -0.87 5.90 22.86
C PHE A 25 -0.64 6.86 21.70
N VAL A 26 0.49 7.57 21.78
CA VAL A 26 1.05 8.41 20.74
C VAL A 26 2.43 7.87 20.37
N GLN A 27 2.68 7.73 19.07
CA GLN A 27 3.96 7.35 18.50
C GLN A 27 4.52 8.52 17.69
N ILE A 28 5.77 8.91 17.95
CA ILE A 28 6.45 10.01 17.28
C ILE A 28 7.69 9.46 16.56
N THR A 29 7.75 9.63 15.24
CA THR A 29 8.86 9.20 14.40
C THR A 29 9.52 10.40 13.71
N PRO A 30 10.86 10.52 13.68
CA PRO A 30 11.53 11.61 13.00
C PRO A 30 11.61 11.36 11.50
N ARG A 31 11.24 12.35 10.70
CA ARG A 31 11.45 12.35 9.23
C ARG A 31 12.88 12.76 8.87
N LEU A 32 13.52 13.57 9.71
CA LEU A 32 14.90 14.04 9.54
C LEU A 32 15.82 13.45 10.61
N GLY A 33 15.87 12.12 10.69
CA GLY A 33 16.56 11.43 11.77
C GLY A 33 16.31 9.95 11.82
N SER A 34 16.50 9.38 13.00
CA SER A 34 16.24 7.98 13.31
C SER A 34 15.64 7.82 14.72
N GLY A 35 15.02 6.67 14.94
CA GLY A 35 14.41 6.31 16.22
C GLY A 35 12.90 6.50 16.24
N ASN A 36 12.33 6.34 17.42
CA ASN A 36 10.89 6.33 17.68
C ASN A 36 10.68 6.70 19.15
N ILE A 37 9.64 7.48 19.44
CA ILE A 37 9.15 7.70 20.80
C ILE A 37 7.74 7.13 20.88
N TYR A 38 7.50 6.31 21.89
CA TYR A 38 6.20 5.76 22.24
C TYR A 38 5.76 6.34 23.59
N LEU A 39 4.56 6.88 23.64
CA LEU A 39 3.95 7.52 24.80
C LEU A 39 2.58 6.89 25.05
N ASP A 40 2.38 6.25 26.20
CA ASP A 40 1.05 5.90 26.70
C ASP A 40 0.78 6.61 28.05
N GLN A 41 -0.33 6.28 28.72
CA GLN A 41 -0.70 6.94 29.99
C GLN A 41 0.31 6.71 31.13
N THR A 42 1.17 5.71 31.02
CA THR A 42 2.05 5.20 32.07
C THR A 42 3.52 5.09 31.64
N THR A 43 3.78 5.08 30.33
CA THR A 43 5.07 4.73 29.76
C THR A 43 5.50 5.77 28.73
N THR A 44 6.75 6.20 28.85
CA THR A 44 7.51 6.87 27.79
C THR A 44 8.68 5.97 27.43
N ALA A 45 8.77 5.53 26.18
CA ALA A 45 9.81 4.63 25.70
C ALA A 45 10.40 5.12 24.37
N GLY A 46 11.66 4.78 24.14
CA GLY A 46 12.37 5.10 22.91
C GLY A 46 13.03 6.49 22.91
N THR A 47 13.73 6.78 21.83
CA THR A 47 14.52 8.00 21.64
C THR A 47 14.48 8.42 20.19
N VAL A 48 14.58 9.72 19.94
CA VAL A 48 14.74 10.30 18.60
C VAL A 48 16.13 10.93 18.50
N THR A 49 16.83 10.62 17.42
CA THR A 49 18.11 11.23 17.06
C THR A 49 17.93 12.03 15.79
N VAL A 50 18.27 13.32 15.84
CA VAL A 50 18.21 14.22 14.68
C VAL A 50 19.41 13.94 13.78
N ALA A 51 19.18 13.80 12.48
CA ALA A 51 20.26 13.59 11.52
C ALA A 51 21.13 14.85 11.39
N THR A 52 22.44 14.65 11.23
CA THR A 52 23.37 15.72 10.87
C THR A 52 22.91 16.39 9.58
N GLY A 53 22.79 17.73 9.58
CA GLY A 53 22.29 18.50 8.44
C GLY A 53 20.77 18.68 8.38
N ALA A 54 19.99 18.09 9.30
CA ALA A 54 18.54 18.29 9.33
C ALA A 54 18.13 19.77 9.49
N SER A 55 18.88 20.52 10.29
CA SER A 55 18.63 21.95 10.56
C SER A 55 18.90 22.86 9.36
N SER A 56 19.70 22.42 8.38
CA SER A 56 20.02 23.18 7.16
C SER A 56 19.18 22.76 5.95
N LEU A 57 18.42 21.65 6.04
CA LEU A 57 17.54 21.22 4.96
C LEU A 57 16.37 22.20 4.79
N SER A 58 16.33 22.90 3.65
CA SER A 58 15.20 23.76 3.29
C SER A 58 14.11 22.95 2.62
N LEU A 59 12.89 23.05 3.15
CA LEU A 59 11.68 22.46 2.57
C LEU A 59 11.01 23.40 1.55
N THR A 60 11.51 24.63 1.41
CA THR A 60 11.02 25.59 0.43
C THR A 60 11.19 25.05 -0.99
N GLY A 61 10.16 25.21 -1.82
CA GLY A 61 10.17 24.80 -3.22
C GLY A 61 9.67 23.38 -3.49
N LEU A 62 9.39 22.56 -2.45
CA LEU A 62 8.79 21.24 -2.67
C LEU A 62 7.38 21.36 -3.28
N GLU A 63 6.55 22.27 -2.77
CA GLU A 63 5.25 22.59 -3.37
C GLU A 63 5.39 23.03 -4.83
N THR A 64 6.41 23.83 -5.14
CA THR A 64 6.68 24.32 -6.49
C THR A 64 7.03 23.18 -7.45
N LEU A 65 7.78 22.16 -6.99
CA LEU A 65 8.05 20.95 -7.77
C LEU A 65 6.73 20.26 -8.18
N PHE A 66 5.85 19.98 -7.22
CA PHE A 66 4.60 19.26 -7.48
C PHE A 66 3.57 20.08 -8.26
N GLN A 67 3.55 21.40 -8.08
CA GLN A 67 2.76 22.31 -8.92
C GLN A 67 3.27 22.31 -10.37
N GLY A 68 4.60 22.34 -10.56
CA GLY A 68 5.22 22.25 -11.88
C GLY A 68 4.93 20.92 -12.58
N MET A 69 5.05 19.80 -11.86
CA MET A 69 4.67 18.48 -12.37
C MET A 69 3.19 18.41 -12.72
N SER A 70 2.30 18.96 -11.90
CA SER A 70 0.86 19.04 -12.22
C SER A 70 0.59 19.88 -13.48
N ALA A 71 1.35 20.96 -13.70
CA ALA A 71 1.27 21.73 -14.94
C ALA A 71 1.73 20.92 -16.17
N ALA A 72 2.79 20.13 -16.03
CA ALA A 72 3.24 19.21 -17.08
C ALA A 72 2.23 18.08 -17.36
N MET A 73 1.41 17.68 -16.38
CA MET A 73 0.37 16.66 -16.54
C MET A 73 -0.91 17.17 -17.24
N GLN A 74 -1.01 18.45 -17.62
CA GLN A 74 -2.24 18.99 -18.20
C GLN A 74 -2.63 18.34 -19.54
N ASN A 75 -1.65 18.05 -20.39
CA ASN A 75 -1.83 17.39 -21.69
C ASN A 75 -0.48 16.92 -22.26
N ALA A 76 -0.51 16.16 -23.35
CA ALA A 76 0.69 15.62 -23.99
C ALA A 76 1.73 16.69 -24.40
N ASN A 77 1.28 17.86 -24.89
CA ASN A 77 2.18 18.95 -25.29
C ASN A 77 2.88 19.59 -24.08
N ALA A 78 2.15 19.80 -22.99
CA ALA A 78 2.72 20.30 -21.74
C ALA A 78 3.73 19.30 -21.17
N CYS A 79 3.41 18.00 -21.21
CA CYS A 79 4.25 16.95 -20.63
C CYS A 79 5.59 16.81 -21.37
N SER A 80 5.57 16.88 -22.70
CA SER A 80 6.76 16.73 -23.55
C SER A 80 7.54 18.03 -23.80
N HIS A 81 7.11 19.17 -23.23
CA HIS A 81 7.74 20.46 -23.49
C HIS A 81 9.20 20.50 -23.03
N VAL A 82 10.10 21.00 -23.88
CA VAL A 82 11.55 20.88 -23.69
C VAL A 82 12.10 21.57 -22.43
N SER A 83 11.47 22.65 -21.97
CA SER A 83 11.97 23.46 -20.85
C SER A 83 11.06 23.45 -19.61
N THR A 84 9.81 23.04 -19.77
CA THR A 84 8.79 23.08 -18.70
C THR A 84 8.00 21.78 -18.59
N GLY A 85 8.33 20.78 -19.42
CA GLY A 85 7.72 19.46 -19.37
C GLY A 85 8.26 18.59 -18.25
N MET A 86 7.76 17.36 -18.17
CA MET A 86 7.99 16.46 -17.04
C MET A 86 9.47 16.22 -16.77
N ALA A 87 10.27 16.05 -17.83
CA ALA A 87 11.72 15.82 -17.74
C ALA A 87 12.46 16.95 -17.00
N SER A 88 11.98 18.20 -17.06
CA SER A 88 12.61 19.34 -16.39
C SER A 88 12.51 19.28 -14.86
N PHE A 89 11.54 18.52 -14.34
CA PHE A 89 11.31 18.33 -12.90
C PHE A 89 12.03 17.11 -12.33
N MET A 90 12.60 16.26 -13.20
CA MET A 90 13.30 15.06 -12.79
C MET A 90 14.74 15.37 -12.37
N ALA A 91 15.25 14.58 -11.44
CA ALA A 91 16.66 14.60 -11.04
C ALA A 91 17.56 14.07 -12.15
N ALA A 92 18.83 14.47 -12.15
CA ALA A 92 19.80 13.97 -13.13
C ALA A 92 19.96 12.45 -13.05
N ASN A 93 19.89 11.91 -11.83
CA ASN A 93 19.96 10.48 -11.53
C ASN A 93 18.58 9.84 -11.29
N ALA A 94 17.50 10.42 -11.79
CA ALA A 94 16.15 9.87 -11.66
C ALA A 94 16.10 8.41 -12.15
N ARG A 95 15.29 7.59 -11.50
CA ARG A 95 15.13 6.16 -11.82
C ARG A 95 13.70 5.72 -11.57
N MET A 96 13.17 4.89 -12.47
CA MET A 96 11.90 4.21 -12.29
C MET A 96 11.91 2.88 -13.05
N SER A 97 10.97 2.00 -12.78
CA SER A 97 10.60 0.91 -13.71
C SER A 97 9.28 1.24 -14.40
N ASP A 98 9.14 0.86 -15.67
CA ASP A 98 7.84 0.86 -16.34
C ASP A 98 6.99 -0.36 -15.94
N ASP A 99 5.76 -0.44 -16.46
CA ASP A 99 4.81 -1.51 -16.14
C ASP A 99 5.29 -2.90 -16.58
N GLU A 100 6.24 -2.98 -17.52
CA GLU A 100 6.88 -4.20 -17.99
C GLU A 100 8.13 -4.56 -17.16
N GLY A 101 8.53 -3.70 -16.22
CA GLY A 101 9.70 -3.88 -15.37
C GLY A 101 11.01 -3.42 -16.02
N ASN A 102 10.97 -2.73 -17.16
CA ASN A 102 12.17 -2.16 -17.77
C ASN A 102 12.64 -0.94 -16.95
N ALA A 103 13.94 -0.85 -16.71
CA ALA A 103 14.52 0.26 -15.98
C ALA A 103 14.63 1.53 -16.85
N LEU A 104 14.05 2.63 -16.38
CA LEU A 104 14.19 3.98 -16.91
C LEU A 104 15.21 4.74 -16.07
N THR A 105 16.25 5.31 -16.69
CA THR A 105 17.32 5.99 -15.96
C THR A 105 17.63 7.37 -16.55
N GLY A 106 17.78 8.35 -15.66
CA GLY A 106 18.01 9.74 -15.99
C GLY A 106 16.72 10.51 -16.25
N GLY A 107 16.76 11.82 -15.98
CA GLY A 107 15.57 12.66 -15.98
C GLY A 107 14.79 12.70 -17.31
N ALA A 108 15.49 12.57 -18.44
CA ALA A 108 14.85 12.53 -19.76
C ALA A 108 14.02 11.25 -19.97
N GLN A 109 14.58 10.07 -19.66
CA GLN A 109 13.89 8.78 -19.85
C GLN A 109 12.75 8.62 -18.86
N VAL A 110 12.98 8.96 -17.58
CA VAL A 110 11.96 8.92 -16.55
C VAL A 110 10.82 9.89 -16.87
N GLY A 111 11.14 11.12 -17.30
CA GLY A 111 10.13 12.10 -17.71
C GLY A 111 9.30 11.64 -18.90
N ALA A 112 9.94 11.06 -19.93
CA ALA A 112 9.24 10.51 -21.09
C ALA A 112 8.36 9.31 -20.72
N GLY A 113 8.86 8.40 -19.87
CA GLY A 113 8.11 7.24 -19.37
C GLY A 113 6.87 7.66 -18.59
N LEU A 114 6.99 8.66 -17.69
CA LEU A 114 5.83 9.24 -16.99
C LEU A 114 4.81 9.82 -17.97
N CYS A 115 5.24 10.57 -18.98
CA CYS A 115 4.32 11.09 -20.00
C CYS A 115 3.61 9.98 -20.78
N GLY A 116 4.31 8.88 -21.10
CA GLY A 116 3.72 7.70 -21.72
C GLY A 116 2.68 7.04 -20.83
N MET A 117 3.01 6.83 -19.55
CA MET A 117 2.10 6.27 -18.55
C MET A 117 0.83 7.12 -18.42
N PHE A 118 0.96 8.45 -18.36
CA PHE A 118 -0.21 9.34 -18.26
C PHE A 118 -1.09 9.28 -19.51
N ALA A 119 -0.50 9.10 -20.69
CA ALA A 119 -1.25 8.94 -21.93
C ALA A 119 -2.03 7.62 -21.94
N SER A 120 -1.36 6.50 -21.65
CA SER A 120 -1.94 5.16 -21.68
C SER A 120 -3.07 4.94 -20.66
N ASN A 121 -3.00 5.65 -19.52
CA ASN A 121 -3.97 5.54 -18.44
C ASN A 121 -4.99 6.70 -18.44
N GLU A 122 -5.04 7.51 -19.51
CA GLU A 122 -5.95 8.66 -19.63
C GLU A 122 -5.87 9.65 -18.45
N MET A 123 -4.67 9.83 -17.90
CA MET A 123 -4.44 10.59 -16.67
C MET A 123 -4.13 12.07 -16.93
N PHE A 124 -4.03 12.51 -18.19
CA PHE A 124 -3.82 13.93 -18.48
C PHE A 124 -4.97 14.79 -17.93
N GLY A 125 -4.62 15.93 -17.36
CA GLY A 125 -5.54 16.79 -16.61
C GLY A 125 -5.62 16.47 -15.12
N SER A 126 -5.05 15.35 -14.67
CA SER A 126 -4.89 15.05 -13.25
C SER A 126 -3.92 16.02 -12.57
N ARG A 127 -4.05 16.17 -11.25
CA ARG A 127 -3.20 17.04 -10.44
C ARG A 127 -2.61 16.31 -9.25
N LEU A 128 -1.41 16.70 -8.84
CA LEU A 128 -0.75 16.21 -7.65
C LEU A 128 -1.03 17.15 -6.48
N LEU A 129 -1.47 16.60 -5.36
CA LEU A 129 -1.88 17.30 -4.16
C LEU A 129 -0.97 16.96 -2.99
N SER A 130 -0.66 17.97 -2.18
CA SER A 130 -0.14 17.85 -0.81
C SER A 130 1.05 16.89 -0.66
N PRO A 131 2.24 17.22 -1.19
CA PRO A 131 3.40 16.36 -1.01
C PRO A 131 3.82 16.33 0.45
N THR A 132 3.81 15.14 1.03
CA THR A 132 4.24 14.85 2.39
C THR A 132 5.63 14.24 2.33
N LEU A 133 6.58 14.84 3.05
CA LEU A 133 7.91 14.27 3.17
C LEU A 133 7.89 13.10 4.13
N GLY A 134 8.45 11.98 3.70
CA GLY A 134 8.83 10.88 4.57
C GLY A 134 10.25 11.05 5.08
N ARG A 135 10.90 9.94 5.40
CA ARG A 135 12.28 9.94 5.90
C ARG A 135 13.28 10.42 4.86
N CYS A 136 14.26 11.21 5.30
CA CYS A 136 15.37 11.67 4.48
C CYS A 136 16.70 10.99 4.84
N ASP A 137 17.44 10.60 3.82
CA ASP A 137 18.87 10.33 3.87
C ASP A 137 19.64 11.63 3.58
N LEU A 138 20.40 12.09 4.58
CA LEU A 138 21.21 13.32 4.51
C LEU A 138 22.72 13.01 4.48
N SER A 139 23.10 11.72 4.34
CA SER A 139 24.50 11.30 4.38
C SER A 139 25.28 11.65 3.11
N GLY A 140 24.57 11.82 1.97
CA GLY A 140 25.13 12.18 0.68
C GLY A 140 25.27 13.69 0.45
N ALA A 141 25.94 14.05 -0.67
CA ALA A 141 26.12 15.44 -1.08
C ALA A 141 24.78 16.15 -1.43
N ASN A 142 23.83 15.38 -1.97
CA ASN A 142 22.44 15.82 -2.17
C ASN A 142 21.55 15.03 -1.22
N PRO A 143 20.66 15.69 -0.44
CA PRO A 143 19.72 14.99 0.42
C PRO A 143 18.67 14.27 -0.42
N VAL A 144 18.34 13.04 -0.05
CA VAL A 144 17.27 12.25 -0.69
C VAL A 144 16.18 12.00 0.33
N CYS A 145 14.94 12.34 0.02
CA CYS A 145 13.81 12.18 0.92
C CYS A 145 12.72 11.34 0.27
N ARG A 146 12.10 10.42 1.02
CA ARG A 146 10.83 9.81 0.62
C ARG A 146 9.79 10.91 0.44
N VAL A 147 8.89 10.72 -0.51
CA VAL A 147 7.76 11.61 -0.71
C VAL A 147 6.51 10.80 -0.98
N SER A 148 5.41 11.11 -0.29
CA SER A 148 4.08 10.63 -0.65
C SER A 148 3.21 11.79 -1.06
N PHE A 149 2.25 11.56 -1.94
CA PHE A 149 1.36 12.60 -2.45
C PHE A 149 0.05 11.99 -2.92
N VAL A 150 -0.96 12.82 -3.13
CA VAL A 150 -2.25 12.34 -3.65
C VAL A 150 -2.39 12.81 -5.07
N MET A 151 -2.75 11.91 -5.97
CA MET A 151 -3.19 12.28 -7.30
C MET A 151 -4.70 12.43 -7.30
N GLN A 152 -5.18 13.51 -7.89
CA GLN A 152 -6.59 13.70 -8.14
C GLN A 152 -6.86 13.69 -9.65
N SER A 153 -7.75 12.81 -10.06
CA SER A 153 -8.22 12.72 -11.44
C SER A 153 -9.10 13.92 -11.83
N ILE A 154 -9.36 14.05 -13.13
CA ILE A 154 -10.29 15.05 -13.65
C ILE A 154 -11.73 14.89 -13.12
N GLU A 155 -12.10 13.66 -12.76
CA GLU A 155 -13.42 13.32 -12.20
C GLU A 155 -13.49 13.59 -10.68
N GLY A 156 -12.38 14.01 -10.07
CA GLY A 156 -12.28 14.31 -8.65
C GLY A 156 -11.96 13.12 -7.76
N SER A 157 -11.84 11.90 -8.32
CA SER A 157 -11.35 10.74 -7.57
C SER A 157 -9.92 10.97 -7.10
N VAL A 158 -9.60 10.49 -5.91
CA VAL A 158 -8.29 10.68 -5.29
C VAL A 158 -7.61 9.34 -5.08
N GLU A 159 -6.31 9.30 -5.37
CA GLU A 159 -5.49 8.11 -5.20
C GLU A 159 -4.19 8.51 -4.50
N PRO A 160 -3.82 7.86 -3.40
CA PRO A 160 -2.48 8.01 -2.85
C PRO A 160 -1.45 7.43 -3.82
N VAL A 161 -0.45 8.23 -4.17
CA VAL A 161 0.67 7.89 -5.07
C VAL A 161 1.98 8.26 -4.37
N GLY A 162 3.13 7.80 -4.89
CA GLY A 162 4.43 8.20 -4.35
C GLY A 162 5.06 7.18 -3.40
N GLN A 163 4.43 6.03 -3.19
CA GLN A 163 4.97 5.01 -2.27
C GLN A 163 6.30 4.51 -2.81
N GLY A 164 7.33 4.48 -1.96
CA GLY A 164 8.68 4.15 -2.38
C GLY A 164 9.35 5.21 -3.28
N MET A 165 8.68 6.32 -3.60
CA MET A 165 9.25 7.39 -4.43
C MET A 165 10.02 8.40 -3.57
N GLY A 166 10.96 9.08 -4.22
CA GLY A 166 11.85 10.05 -3.60
C GLY A 166 11.91 11.38 -4.33
N VAL A 167 12.35 12.38 -3.59
CA VAL A 167 12.83 13.67 -4.11
C VAL A 167 14.26 13.88 -3.65
N THR A 168 15.04 14.58 -4.47
CA THR A 168 16.40 14.99 -4.13
C THR A 168 16.56 16.48 -4.33
N ARG A 169 17.52 17.10 -3.64
CA ARG A 169 17.80 18.53 -3.79
C ARG A 169 19.10 18.73 -4.56
N GLU A 170 18.98 19.04 -5.85
CA GLU A 170 20.11 19.30 -6.74
C GLU A 170 20.28 20.80 -6.93
N SER A 171 21.50 21.30 -6.68
CA SER A 171 21.83 22.74 -6.83
C SER A 171 20.84 23.67 -6.09
N GLY A 172 20.34 23.22 -4.94
CA GLY A 172 19.40 23.98 -4.11
C GLY A 172 17.92 23.87 -4.50
N VAL A 173 17.58 23.15 -5.58
CA VAL A 173 16.21 22.97 -6.09
C VAL A 173 15.74 21.53 -5.89
N TRP A 174 14.50 21.35 -5.44
CA TRP A 174 13.90 20.02 -5.34
C TRP A 174 13.61 19.44 -6.72
N LYS A 175 13.99 18.18 -6.91
CA LYS A 175 13.78 17.39 -8.12
C LYS A 175 13.16 16.05 -7.75
N PHE A 176 12.32 15.54 -8.63
CA PHE A 176 11.72 14.23 -8.47
C PHE A 176 12.73 13.14 -8.84
N LEU A 177 12.94 12.17 -7.96
CA LEU A 177 13.89 11.08 -8.18
C LEU A 177 13.23 9.88 -8.86
N GLY A 178 11.92 9.70 -8.74
CA GLY A 178 11.28 8.41 -9.00
C GLY A 178 11.52 7.49 -7.81
N ASP A 179 11.99 6.27 -8.01
CA ASP A 179 12.23 5.32 -6.93
C ASP A 179 13.33 5.80 -5.98
N MET A 180 13.03 5.82 -4.69
CA MET A 180 14.02 6.16 -3.68
C MET A 180 15.11 5.10 -3.59
N ASP A 181 14.76 3.83 -3.70
CA ASP A 181 15.69 2.71 -3.56
C ASP A 181 15.98 2.08 -4.93
N ALA A 182 17.16 1.47 -5.09
CA ALA A 182 17.49 0.75 -6.33
C ALA A 182 16.65 -0.53 -6.52
N VAL A 183 16.01 -1.00 -5.44
CA VAL A 183 15.01 -2.05 -5.45
C VAL A 183 13.71 -1.47 -4.92
N GLN A 184 12.67 -1.47 -5.75
CA GLN A 184 11.34 -0.95 -5.41
C GLN A 184 10.60 -1.87 -4.42
N VAL A 185 11.03 -1.90 -3.16
CA VAL A 185 10.30 -2.63 -2.13
C VAL A 185 9.15 -1.78 -1.63
N HIS A 186 7.94 -2.33 -1.60
CA HIS A 186 6.77 -1.66 -1.05
C HIS A 186 6.21 -2.47 0.12
N ALA A 187 5.80 -1.79 1.18
CA ALA A 187 5.27 -2.43 2.38
C ALA A 187 4.01 -1.72 2.87
N SER A 188 2.93 -2.47 3.11
CA SER A 188 1.67 -1.90 3.59
C SER A 188 0.97 -2.80 4.60
N ALA A 189 0.37 -2.20 5.62
CA ALA A 189 -0.52 -2.87 6.53
C ALA A 189 -1.91 -3.03 5.89
N LYS A 190 -2.48 -4.22 6.04
CA LYS A 190 -3.80 -4.57 5.52
C LYS A 190 -4.69 -5.08 6.66
N ALA A 191 -5.96 -4.72 6.65
CA ALA A 191 -6.99 -5.38 7.43
C ALA A 191 -8.24 -5.64 6.57
N GLN A 192 -8.85 -6.79 6.80
CA GLN A 192 -10.03 -7.24 6.08
C GLN A 192 -11.12 -7.62 7.06
N ARG A 193 -12.37 -7.31 6.71
CA ARG A 193 -13.57 -7.79 7.39
C ARG A 193 -14.49 -8.46 6.39
N ASP A 194 -14.85 -9.71 6.64
CA ASP A 194 -15.87 -10.40 5.88
C ASP A 194 -17.15 -10.42 6.71
N VAL A 195 -18.23 -9.92 6.10
CA VAL A 195 -19.59 -10.03 6.63
C VAL A 195 -20.33 -11.02 5.74
N THR A 196 -20.56 -12.22 6.27
CA THR A 196 -21.21 -13.30 5.53
C THR A 196 -22.66 -13.40 5.92
N TYR A 197 -23.54 -13.31 4.92
CA TYR A 197 -24.97 -13.52 5.07
C TYR A 197 -25.36 -14.88 4.50
N GLN A 198 -25.67 -15.84 5.37
CA GLN A 198 -25.98 -17.21 4.99
C GLN A 198 -27.08 -17.79 5.88
N ASN A 199 -28.12 -18.38 5.27
CA ASN A 199 -29.21 -19.06 5.99
C ASN A 199 -29.91 -18.20 7.07
N GLY A 200 -30.06 -16.89 6.82
CA GLY A 200 -30.64 -15.95 7.78
C GLY A 200 -29.68 -15.53 8.92
N ASN A 201 -28.50 -16.13 9.00
CA ASN A 201 -27.45 -15.76 9.93
C ASN A 201 -26.49 -14.75 9.31
N THR A 202 -25.94 -13.87 10.14
CA THR A 202 -24.83 -12.99 9.77
C THR A 202 -23.63 -13.36 10.62
N SER A 203 -22.52 -13.74 9.99
CA SER A 203 -21.24 -13.96 10.66
C SER A 203 -20.23 -12.91 10.21
N ILE A 204 -19.30 -12.58 11.11
CA ILE A 204 -18.23 -11.62 10.85
C ILE A 204 -16.91 -12.30 11.14
N THR A 205 -15.99 -12.24 10.18
CA THR A 205 -14.60 -12.65 10.38
C THR A 205 -13.67 -11.50 10.02
N TYR A 206 -12.50 -11.50 10.63
CA TYR A 206 -11.47 -10.50 10.40
C TYR A 206 -10.18 -11.18 9.98
N ALA A 207 -9.40 -10.49 9.16
CA ALA A 207 -8.03 -10.85 8.86
C ALA A 207 -7.16 -9.59 8.89
N ARG A 208 -5.88 -9.78 9.16
CA ARG A 208 -4.89 -8.71 9.10
C ARG A 208 -3.57 -9.26 8.58
N ALA A 209 -2.86 -8.45 7.83
CA ALA A 209 -1.61 -8.83 7.21
C ALA A 209 -0.68 -7.62 7.05
N ILE A 210 0.57 -7.93 6.74
CA ILE A 210 1.50 -6.96 6.18
C ILE A 210 1.90 -7.49 4.82
N ALA A 211 1.66 -6.71 3.78
CA ALA A 211 2.08 -7.04 2.43
C ALA A 211 3.48 -6.48 2.19
N PHE A 212 4.38 -7.29 1.63
CA PHE A 212 5.70 -6.87 1.17
C PHE A 212 5.86 -7.25 -0.31
N ASP A 213 5.80 -6.25 -1.18
CA ASP A 213 6.08 -6.42 -2.60
C ASP A 213 7.58 -6.25 -2.82
N ILE A 214 8.29 -7.36 -3.04
CA ILE A 214 9.75 -7.38 -3.28
C ILE A 214 10.00 -7.82 -4.72
N PRO A 215 10.49 -6.94 -5.61
CA PRO A 215 10.77 -7.29 -7.01
C PRO A 215 11.77 -8.44 -7.13
N ALA A 216 11.51 -9.40 -8.03
CA ALA A 216 12.38 -10.56 -8.24
C ALA A 216 13.51 -10.25 -9.24
N VAL A 217 14.35 -9.26 -8.90
CA VAL A 217 15.51 -8.80 -9.69
C VAL A 217 16.39 -9.99 -10.12
N SER A 218 17.00 -9.92 -11.30
CA SER A 218 17.88 -10.98 -11.80
C SER A 218 19.04 -11.25 -10.82
N GLY A 219 19.24 -12.51 -10.45
CA GLY A 219 20.25 -12.94 -9.47
C GLY A 219 19.79 -12.91 -8.01
N LEU A 220 18.65 -12.28 -7.70
CA LEU A 220 18.03 -12.34 -6.37
C LEU A 220 17.28 -13.67 -6.20
N GLN A 221 17.60 -14.41 -5.13
CA GLN A 221 16.95 -15.68 -4.81
C GLN A 221 16.13 -15.61 -3.53
N CYS A 222 16.62 -14.86 -2.53
CA CYS A 222 15.93 -14.70 -1.26
C CYS A 222 15.98 -13.27 -0.73
N ALA A 223 14.97 -12.87 0.01
CA ALA A 223 14.98 -11.70 0.88
C ALA A 223 14.52 -12.06 2.31
N GLN A 224 15.11 -11.40 3.30
CA GLN A 224 14.70 -11.47 4.70
C GLN A 224 14.12 -10.14 5.12
N VAL A 225 12.92 -10.16 5.72
CA VAL A 225 12.27 -8.97 6.28
C VAL A 225 12.37 -9.02 7.80
N THR A 226 12.92 -7.96 8.40
CA THR A 226 13.06 -7.83 9.85
C THR A 226 12.46 -6.51 10.35
N GLN A 227 11.95 -6.52 11.58
CA GLN A 227 11.54 -5.32 12.32
C GLN A 227 12.34 -5.21 13.61
N ARG A 228 12.34 -4.03 14.23
CA ARG A 228 12.86 -3.87 15.59
C ARG A 228 11.76 -4.14 16.61
N ASP A 229 12.10 -4.91 17.65
CA ASP A 229 11.23 -5.04 18.81
C ASP A 229 11.37 -3.85 19.78
N ALA A 230 10.65 -3.92 20.91
CA ALA A 230 10.73 -2.89 21.96
C ALA A 230 12.14 -2.71 22.55
N SER A 231 12.99 -3.74 22.48
CA SER A 231 14.37 -3.74 22.95
C SER A 231 15.38 -3.36 21.85
N GLN A 232 14.88 -2.91 20.68
CA GLN A 232 15.67 -2.57 19.48
C GLN A 232 16.39 -3.76 18.81
N VAL A 233 16.03 -4.99 19.18
CA VAL A 233 16.54 -6.22 18.58
C VAL A 233 15.81 -6.50 17.27
N ALA A 234 16.55 -6.90 16.24
CA ALA A 234 15.98 -7.29 14.97
C ALA A 234 15.26 -8.64 15.09
N VAL A 235 13.98 -8.68 14.70
CA VAL A 235 13.13 -9.87 14.69
C VAL A 235 12.66 -10.11 13.27
N THR A 236 12.85 -11.32 12.77
CA THR A 236 12.40 -11.72 11.43
C THR A 236 10.88 -11.80 11.38
N ILE A 237 10.29 -11.08 10.42
CA ILE A 237 8.86 -11.13 10.12
C ILE A 237 8.58 -12.19 9.06
N GLY A 238 9.46 -12.37 8.07
CA GLY A 238 9.31 -13.40 7.05
C GLY A 238 10.51 -13.48 6.11
N TYR A 239 10.57 -14.60 5.39
CA TYR A 239 11.47 -14.79 4.25
C TYR A 239 10.65 -14.80 2.97
N TYR A 240 11.26 -14.30 1.90
CA TYR A 240 10.67 -14.25 0.57
C TYR A 240 11.62 -14.91 -0.41
N LYS A 241 11.13 -15.77 -1.29
CA LYS A 241 11.95 -16.49 -2.25
C LYS A 241 11.36 -16.49 -3.65
N ARG A 242 12.20 -16.79 -4.63
CA ARG A 242 11.78 -16.94 -6.03
C ARG A 242 10.96 -18.23 -6.17
N TYR A 243 9.72 -18.13 -6.66
CA TYR A 243 8.81 -19.29 -6.76
C TYR A 243 8.88 -20.06 -8.09
N ALA A 244 9.54 -19.51 -9.10
CA ALA A 244 9.69 -20.15 -10.39
C ALA A 244 11.01 -19.75 -11.08
N THR A 245 11.47 -20.59 -11.99
CA THR A 245 12.56 -20.28 -12.93
C THR A 245 12.04 -19.38 -14.05
N GLY A 246 12.84 -18.42 -14.52
CA GLY A 246 12.46 -17.50 -15.58
C GLY A 246 11.96 -16.14 -15.07
N THR A 247 11.18 -15.42 -15.89
CA THR A 247 10.68 -14.08 -15.54
C THR A 247 9.61 -14.18 -14.47
N VAL A 248 9.98 -13.76 -13.26
CA VAL A 248 9.09 -13.63 -12.12
C VAL A 248 9.07 -12.14 -11.77
N ARG A 249 7.89 -11.58 -11.53
CA ARG A 249 7.75 -10.15 -11.21
C ARG A 249 8.22 -9.83 -9.79
N ARG A 250 7.92 -10.71 -8.83
CA ARG A 250 8.10 -10.48 -7.39
C ARG A 250 8.37 -11.78 -6.64
N LEU A 251 9.13 -11.69 -5.56
CA LEU A 251 9.37 -12.81 -4.66
C LEU A 251 8.07 -13.19 -3.93
N SER A 252 7.98 -14.44 -3.49
CA SER A 252 6.83 -15.01 -2.80
C SER A 252 7.20 -15.41 -1.37
N LEU A 253 6.25 -15.28 -0.45
CA LEU A 253 6.42 -15.56 0.96
C LEU A 253 6.77 -17.03 1.18
N TRP A 254 7.85 -17.27 1.93
CA TRP A 254 8.25 -18.59 2.39
C TRP A 254 7.32 -19.07 3.50
N GLN A 255 6.61 -20.15 3.25
CA GLN A 255 5.59 -20.70 4.15
C GLN A 255 6.06 -22.01 4.78
N GLN A 256 5.41 -22.44 5.86
CA GLN A 256 5.73 -23.74 6.47
C GLN A 256 5.48 -24.92 5.52
N ASN A 257 4.49 -24.80 4.63
CA ASN A 257 4.21 -25.74 3.54
C ASN A 257 3.35 -25.05 2.46
N THR A 258 3.16 -25.70 1.32
CA THR A 258 2.46 -25.14 0.14
C THR A 258 0.98 -24.84 0.36
N MET A 259 0.36 -25.41 1.39
CA MET A 259 -1.07 -25.21 1.70
C MET A 259 -1.28 -24.34 2.93
N SER A 260 -0.24 -23.97 3.66
CA SER A 260 -0.34 -23.25 4.93
C SER A 260 -0.44 -21.74 4.72
N ASN A 261 -1.30 -21.08 5.52
CA ASN A 261 -1.30 -19.62 5.65
C ASN A 261 -0.27 -19.12 6.68
N GLN A 262 0.55 -20.01 7.24
CA GLN A 262 1.60 -19.68 8.20
C GLN A 262 2.96 -19.56 7.49
N ARG A 263 3.59 -18.40 7.69
CA ARG A 263 4.96 -18.13 7.27
C ARG A 263 5.95 -19.08 7.96
N SER A 264 7.02 -19.41 7.26
CA SER A 264 8.20 -20.00 7.89
C SER A 264 9.19 -18.90 8.28
N LEU A 265 9.75 -19.03 9.48
CA LEU A 265 10.84 -18.18 9.98
C LEU A 265 12.20 -18.88 9.91
N ASP A 266 12.26 -20.05 9.29
CA ASP A 266 13.50 -20.75 8.98
C ASP A 266 13.70 -20.76 7.45
N PRO A 267 14.75 -20.13 6.92
CA PRO A 267 14.97 -20.10 5.47
C PRO A 267 15.27 -21.48 4.91
N LEU A 268 15.64 -22.49 5.71
CA LEU A 268 15.96 -23.83 5.25
C LEU A 268 14.74 -24.77 5.27
N VAL A 269 13.69 -24.42 6.00
CA VAL A 269 12.50 -25.29 6.20
C VAL A 269 11.24 -24.56 5.78
N GLY A 270 10.57 -25.06 4.73
CA GLY A 270 9.33 -24.48 4.24
C GLY A 270 9.05 -24.81 2.77
N ALA A 271 8.09 -24.11 2.20
CA ALA A 271 7.73 -24.20 0.78
C ALA A 271 7.12 -22.89 0.28
N LEU A 272 7.01 -22.77 -1.05
CA LEU A 272 6.32 -21.67 -1.72
C LEU A 272 4.97 -22.15 -2.25
N ARG A 273 3.95 -21.31 -2.17
CA ARG A 273 2.82 -21.38 -3.09
C ARG A 273 3.32 -20.90 -4.44
N SER A 274 3.04 -21.62 -5.53
CA SER A 274 3.50 -21.29 -6.89
C SER A 274 2.81 -20.04 -7.47
N SER A 275 2.72 -18.98 -6.68
CA SER A 275 2.10 -17.69 -6.94
C SER A 275 2.91 -16.60 -6.23
N ASP A 276 2.66 -15.34 -6.58
CA ASP A 276 3.23 -14.16 -5.95
C ASP A 276 2.52 -13.83 -4.62
N ASP A 277 2.68 -14.70 -3.62
CA ASP A 277 2.13 -14.48 -2.28
C ASP A 277 2.97 -13.43 -1.53
N THR A 278 2.46 -12.21 -1.41
CA THR A 278 3.20 -11.11 -0.75
C THR A 278 2.80 -10.89 0.71
N TRP A 279 1.85 -11.67 1.24
CA TRP A 279 1.07 -11.30 2.43
C TRP A 279 1.52 -12.10 3.67
N VAL A 280 2.15 -11.41 4.62
CA VAL A 280 2.39 -11.97 5.96
C VAL A 280 1.10 -11.88 6.77
N THR A 281 0.33 -12.96 6.78
CA THR A 281 -0.86 -13.06 7.64
C THR A 281 -0.46 -13.01 9.12
N LEU A 282 -1.10 -12.15 9.90
CA LEU A 282 -0.89 -12.05 11.33
C LEU A 282 -2.01 -12.82 12.05
N PRO A 283 -1.69 -13.86 12.83
CA PRO A 283 -2.69 -14.66 13.53
C PRO A 283 -3.39 -13.84 14.62
N ASP A 284 -4.61 -14.23 14.96
CA ASP A 284 -5.34 -13.61 16.07
C ASP A 284 -4.71 -13.89 17.44
N GLY A 285 -4.89 -12.94 18.35
CA GLY A 285 -4.39 -13.01 19.71
C GLY A 285 -2.91 -12.64 19.84
N THR A 286 -2.29 -13.18 20.89
CA THR A 286 -1.00 -12.71 21.41
C THR A 286 0.14 -12.76 20.40
N GLU A 287 0.21 -13.77 19.54
CA GLU A 287 1.31 -13.93 18.58
C GLU A 287 1.30 -12.83 17.51
N GLY A 288 0.15 -12.60 16.86
CA GLY A 288 0.04 -11.52 15.89
C GLY A 288 0.12 -10.15 16.54
N ASP A 289 -0.48 -9.99 17.72
CA ASP A 289 -0.43 -8.73 18.48
C ASP A 289 1.01 -8.38 18.90
N ALA A 290 1.89 -9.37 19.14
CA ALA A 290 3.30 -9.12 19.43
C ALA A 290 4.03 -8.49 18.23
N VAL A 291 3.75 -8.96 17.01
CA VAL A 291 4.29 -8.36 15.78
C VAL A 291 3.78 -6.92 15.64
N VAL A 292 2.50 -6.68 15.89
CA VAL A 292 1.89 -5.34 15.85
C VAL A 292 2.53 -4.38 16.86
N ARG A 293 2.73 -4.85 18.10
CA ARG A 293 3.33 -4.04 19.17
C ARG A 293 4.77 -3.65 18.89
N ASN A 294 5.50 -4.44 18.11
CA ASN A 294 6.83 -4.06 17.65
C ASN A 294 6.77 -2.83 16.72
N PHE A 295 5.75 -2.69 15.87
CA PHE A 295 5.58 -1.46 15.08
C PHE A 295 5.26 -0.24 15.94
N PHE A 296 4.51 -0.41 17.02
CA PHE A 296 4.21 0.69 17.96
C PHE A 296 5.47 1.17 18.69
N ARG A 297 6.33 0.25 19.14
CA ARG A 297 7.47 0.54 20.02
C ARG A 297 8.79 0.70 19.27
N GLY A 298 9.05 -0.16 18.29
CA GLY A 298 10.25 -0.20 17.45
C GLY A 298 10.22 0.76 16.26
N GLY A 299 9.03 1.25 15.86
CA GLY A 299 8.86 2.12 14.71
C GLY A 299 8.24 1.43 13.49
N ARG A 300 7.83 2.21 12.50
CA ARG A 300 7.16 1.74 11.27
C ARG A 300 8.12 1.29 10.16
N THR A 301 9.39 1.09 10.47
CA THR A 301 10.42 0.74 9.48
C THR A 301 10.83 -0.71 9.64
N VAL A 302 10.82 -1.43 8.52
CA VAL A 302 11.43 -2.76 8.41
C VAL A 302 12.75 -2.67 7.66
N THR A 303 13.61 -3.64 7.88
CA THR A 303 14.82 -3.83 7.10
C THR A 303 14.63 -5.04 6.19
N VAL A 304 14.81 -4.84 4.89
CA VAL A 304 14.76 -5.88 3.86
C VAL A 304 16.16 -6.16 3.37
N SER A 305 16.68 -7.33 3.71
CA SER A 305 18.01 -7.79 3.30
C SER A 305 17.90 -8.78 2.14
N LEU A 306 18.78 -8.66 1.15
CA LEU A 306 18.74 -9.38 -0.11
C LEU A 306 19.86 -10.41 -0.21
N PHE A 307 19.56 -11.57 -0.79
CA PHE A 307 20.47 -12.71 -0.90
C PHE A 307 20.43 -13.40 -2.25
N SER A 308 21.60 -13.87 -2.71
CA SER A 308 21.78 -14.50 -4.03
C SER A 308 21.63 -16.02 -4.00
N ASP A 309 21.37 -16.59 -2.83
CA ASP A 309 21.18 -18.01 -2.59
C ASP A 309 19.85 -18.30 -1.88
N ASP A 310 19.33 -19.51 -2.07
CA ASP A 310 18.06 -19.93 -1.48
C ASP A 310 18.12 -20.14 0.05
N ASN A 311 19.32 -20.23 0.63
CA ASN A 311 19.50 -20.31 2.08
C ASN A 311 19.51 -18.92 2.75
N CYS A 312 19.40 -17.85 1.97
CA CYS A 312 19.37 -16.47 2.46
C CYS A 312 20.63 -16.12 3.27
N SER A 313 21.81 -16.50 2.77
CA SER A 313 23.07 -16.42 3.52
C SER A 313 24.17 -15.61 2.82
N VAL A 314 24.14 -15.53 1.49
CA VAL A 314 25.09 -14.80 0.66
C VAL A 314 24.45 -13.48 0.22
N ALA A 315 24.97 -12.36 0.74
CA ALA A 315 24.42 -11.05 0.45
C ALA A 315 24.41 -10.74 -1.06
N PHE A 316 23.25 -10.31 -1.57
CA PHE A 316 23.08 -9.84 -2.93
C PHE A 316 23.01 -8.31 -2.93
N SER A 317 23.95 -7.66 -3.63
CA SER A 317 24.02 -6.21 -3.67
C SER A 317 23.42 -5.66 -4.96
N VAL A 318 22.49 -4.72 -4.83
CA VAL A 318 21.96 -3.90 -5.93
C VAL A 318 22.44 -2.48 -5.70
N ALA A 319 23.12 -1.89 -6.70
CA ALA A 319 23.72 -0.56 -6.59
C ALA A 319 24.63 -0.39 -5.34
N GLY A 320 25.31 -1.47 -4.93
CA GLY A 320 26.23 -1.46 -3.78
C GLY A 320 25.55 -1.63 -2.41
N GLN A 321 24.24 -1.86 -2.36
CA GLN A 321 23.48 -2.10 -1.14
C GLN A 321 22.81 -3.48 -1.17
N SER A 322 22.88 -4.21 -0.06
CA SER A 322 22.17 -5.48 0.13
C SER A 322 21.05 -5.39 1.16
N SER A 323 20.78 -4.20 1.69
CA SER A 323 19.81 -4.00 2.76
C SER A 323 19.15 -2.64 2.64
N PHE A 324 17.82 -2.61 2.73
CA PHE A 324 17.00 -1.42 2.51
C PHE A 324 16.07 -1.19 3.70
N GLU A 325 15.99 0.06 4.17
CA GLU A 325 15.05 0.45 5.21
C GLU A 325 13.73 0.91 4.56
N VAL A 326 12.68 0.11 4.73
CA VAL A 326 11.38 0.30 4.09
C VAL A 326 10.36 0.72 5.14
N GLU A 327 9.68 1.83 4.89
CA GLU A 327 8.57 2.27 5.73
C GLU A 327 7.32 1.45 5.39
N VAL A 328 6.68 0.90 6.42
CA VAL A 328 5.40 0.21 6.29
C VAL A 328 4.29 1.25 6.36
N GLU A 329 3.42 1.24 5.36
CA GLU A 329 2.26 2.12 5.35
C GLU A 329 1.17 1.63 6.31
N GLY A 330 0.64 2.55 7.11
CA GLY A 330 -0.26 2.16 8.19
C GLY A 330 0.45 1.39 9.30
N VAL A 331 -0.34 0.94 10.26
CA VAL A 331 0.09 -0.09 11.21
C VAL A 331 -1.00 -1.14 11.27
N PRO A 332 -0.67 -2.43 11.28
CA PRO A 332 -1.70 -3.44 11.42
C PRO A 332 -2.39 -3.28 12.78
N PRO A 333 -3.72 -3.46 12.87
CA PRO A 333 -4.45 -3.38 14.13
C PRO A 333 -4.12 -4.58 15.02
N THR A 334 -4.21 -4.42 16.35
CA THR A 334 -4.27 -5.58 17.24
C THR A 334 -5.63 -6.27 17.11
N THR A 335 -5.74 -7.54 17.53
CA THR A 335 -7.02 -8.29 17.47
C THR A 335 -8.15 -7.53 18.13
N ALA A 336 -7.90 -6.93 19.30
CA ALA A 336 -8.92 -6.19 20.05
C ALA A 336 -9.40 -4.90 19.36
N GLN A 337 -8.61 -4.32 18.45
CA GLN A 337 -8.98 -3.11 17.72
C GLN A 337 -9.79 -3.40 16.46
N LEU A 338 -9.72 -4.62 15.91
CA LEU A 338 -10.39 -4.98 14.66
C LEU A 338 -11.88 -4.59 14.64
N PRO A 339 -12.71 -4.87 15.67
CA PRO A 339 -14.13 -4.52 15.61
C PRO A 339 -14.40 -3.01 15.57
N ASN A 340 -13.47 -2.18 16.07
CA ASN A 340 -13.64 -0.73 16.20
C ASN A 340 -13.09 0.06 15.00
N LEU A 341 -12.53 -0.63 14.01
CA LEU A 341 -12.10 0.03 12.78
C LEU A 341 -13.32 0.57 12.01
N PRO A 342 -13.13 1.62 11.19
CA PRO A 342 -14.19 2.29 10.43
C PRO A 342 -14.65 1.48 9.21
N TRP A 343 -15.17 0.27 9.47
CA TRP A 343 -15.66 -0.62 8.43
C TRP A 343 -16.93 -0.10 7.74
N THR A 344 -17.12 -0.50 6.49
CA THR A 344 -18.34 -0.18 5.74
C THR A 344 -19.41 -1.24 5.94
N ASP A 345 -20.60 -0.82 6.35
CA ASP A 345 -21.79 -1.67 6.45
C ASP A 345 -22.75 -1.38 5.31
N LEU A 346 -23.18 -2.40 4.56
CA LEU A 346 -24.19 -2.22 3.51
C LEU A 346 -25.51 -1.74 4.10
N THR A 347 -26.17 -0.81 3.41
CA THR A 347 -27.54 -0.43 3.77
C THR A 347 -28.50 -1.61 3.57
N PRO A 348 -29.65 -1.66 4.26
CA PRO A 348 -30.62 -2.73 4.08
C PRO A 348 -31.04 -2.94 2.62
N THR A 349 -31.22 -1.84 1.87
CA THR A 349 -31.56 -1.88 0.44
C THR A 349 -30.45 -2.49 -0.41
N ALA A 350 -29.19 -2.09 -0.19
CA ALA A 350 -28.05 -2.65 -0.92
C ALA A 350 -27.85 -4.13 -0.59
N LYS A 351 -27.96 -4.49 0.69
CA LYS A 351 -27.93 -5.90 1.13
C LYS A 351 -29.01 -6.74 0.45
N GLN A 352 -30.24 -6.23 0.37
CA GLN A 352 -31.33 -6.94 -0.33
C GLN A 352 -31.05 -7.05 -1.84
N ALA A 353 -30.56 -5.98 -2.47
CA ALA A 353 -30.14 -6.01 -3.87
C ALA A 353 -29.01 -7.03 -4.13
N LEU A 354 -28.13 -7.29 -3.14
CA LEU A 354 -27.08 -8.30 -3.25
C LEU A 354 -27.70 -9.70 -3.28
N PHE A 355 -28.70 -9.97 -2.46
CA PHE A 355 -29.45 -11.23 -2.49
C PHE A 355 -30.21 -11.41 -3.81
N ASP A 356 -30.89 -10.37 -4.26
CA ASP A 356 -31.79 -10.43 -5.41
C ASP A 356 -31.05 -10.35 -6.75
N LEU A 357 -29.74 -10.05 -6.75
CA LEU A 357 -28.97 -9.94 -7.98
C LEU A 357 -29.01 -11.25 -8.77
N THR A 358 -29.48 -11.13 -10.01
CA THR A 358 -29.41 -12.18 -11.02
C THR A 358 -28.89 -11.60 -12.32
N LEU A 359 -28.03 -12.33 -13.02
CA LEU A 359 -27.54 -11.96 -14.35
C LEU A 359 -27.54 -13.20 -15.23
N ALA A 360 -28.11 -13.11 -16.42
CA ALA A 360 -27.97 -14.17 -17.41
C ALA A 360 -26.49 -14.31 -17.84
N ALA A 361 -26.16 -15.45 -18.46
CA ALA A 361 -24.86 -15.63 -19.07
C ALA A 361 -24.59 -14.54 -20.12
N ASN A 362 -23.38 -13.96 -20.09
CA ASN A 362 -22.92 -12.87 -20.96
C ASN A 362 -23.76 -11.58 -20.87
N ALA A 363 -24.53 -11.40 -19.80
CA ALA A 363 -25.30 -10.19 -19.59
C ALA A 363 -24.49 -9.10 -18.86
N SER A 364 -24.83 -7.85 -19.15
CA SER A 364 -24.39 -6.70 -18.37
C SER A 364 -25.52 -6.20 -17.47
N GLY A 365 -25.16 -5.61 -16.34
CA GLY A 365 -26.12 -5.02 -15.41
C GLY A 365 -25.48 -3.99 -14.50
N SER A 366 -26.22 -3.56 -13.49
CA SER A 366 -25.70 -2.68 -12.46
C SER A 366 -26.19 -3.08 -11.08
N TYR A 367 -25.30 -3.01 -10.10
CA TYR A 367 -25.61 -3.21 -8.70
C TYR A 367 -25.62 -1.85 -7.97
N PRO A 368 -26.76 -1.46 -7.35
CA PRO A 368 -26.86 -0.21 -6.59
C PRO A 368 -26.24 -0.41 -5.20
N ALA A 369 -24.92 -0.23 -5.10
CA ALA A 369 -24.21 -0.29 -3.83
C ALA A 369 -24.50 0.96 -2.99
N ALA A 370 -24.77 0.76 -1.71
CA ALA A 370 -24.88 1.84 -0.72
C ALA A 370 -24.42 1.33 0.63
N TRP A 371 -23.67 2.15 1.36
CA TRP A 371 -23.03 1.79 2.62
C TRP A 371 -23.05 2.93 3.63
N SER A 372 -22.76 2.56 4.88
CA SER A 372 -22.60 3.47 6.02
C SER A 372 -21.33 3.12 6.78
N PHE A 373 -20.94 3.99 7.72
CA PHE A 373 -19.77 3.76 8.57
C PHE A 373 -20.19 3.82 10.03
N SER A 374 -20.06 2.70 10.74
CA SER A 374 -20.41 2.58 12.16
C SER A 374 -19.40 3.26 13.09
N HIS A 375 -18.13 3.34 12.67
CA HIS A 375 -17.02 3.89 13.47
C HIS A 375 -16.32 5.08 12.81
N GLY A 376 -17.08 5.91 12.08
CA GLY A 376 -16.58 7.09 11.39
C GLY A 376 -16.16 6.81 9.93
N PRO A 377 -16.15 7.83 9.07
CA PRO A 377 -15.92 7.62 7.63
C PRO A 377 -14.47 7.25 7.31
N ILE A 378 -14.29 6.44 6.26
CA ILE A 378 -13.01 6.29 5.57
C ILE A 378 -13.08 6.84 4.15
N ALA A 379 -11.91 7.19 3.62
CA ALA A 379 -11.76 7.44 2.19
C ALA A 379 -11.81 6.09 1.46
N LEU A 380 -12.99 5.72 0.98
CA LEU A 380 -13.09 4.62 0.02
C LEU A 380 -12.48 5.05 -1.30
N ASN A 381 -11.66 4.17 -1.87
CA ASN A 381 -10.96 4.40 -3.13
C ASN A 381 -11.42 3.43 -4.21
N GLY A 382 -12.15 2.36 -3.86
CA GLY A 382 -12.88 1.62 -4.88
C GLY A 382 -13.74 0.45 -4.42
N ALA A 383 -14.26 -0.28 -5.40
CA ALA A 383 -15.10 -1.45 -5.21
C ALA A 383 -14.89 -2.50 -6.29
N THR A 384 -15.00 -3.75 -5.88
CA THR A 384 -14.97 -4.95 -6.74
C THR A 384 -16.14 -5.85 -6.43
N PHE A 385 -16.73 -6.45 -7.47
CA PHE A 385 -17.82 -7.41 -7.37
C PHE A 385 -17.40 -8.76 -7.94
N CYS A 386 -17.57 -9.81 -7.14
CA CYS A 386 -17.15 -11.16 -7.47
C CYS A 386 -18.26 -12.19 -7.25
N ILE A 387 -18.25 -13.21 -8.08
CA ILE A 387 -19.13 -14.39 -8.03
C ILE A 387 -18.38 -15.67 -7.64
N ASP A 388 -17.06 -15.58 -7.52
CA ASP A 388 -16.19 -16.61 -6.95
C ASP A 388 -15.08 -15.90 -6.17
N ARG A 389 -14.90 -16.25 -4.89
CA ARG A 389 -13.87 -15.68 -4.03
C ARG A 389 -12.45 -16.04 -4.49
N ALA A 390 -12.22 -17.30 -4.87
CA ALA A 390 -10.92 -17.80 -5.29
C ALA A 390 -10.48 -17.19 -6.63
N GLN A 391 -11.44 -16.73 -7.44
CA GLN A 391 -11.23 -16.11 -8.74
C GLN A 391 -11.61 -14.62 -8.77
N CYS A 392 -11.49 -13.94 -7.63
CA CYS A 392 -11.80 -12.51 -7.50
C CYS A 392 -10.63 -11.57 -7.88
N GLY A 393 -9.51 -12.12 -8.34
CA GLY A 393 -8.36 -11.34 -8.78
C GLY A 393 -8.59 -10.60 -10.10
N ASP A 394 -7.73 -9.63 -10.40
CA ASP A 394 -7.78 -8.84 -11.63
C ASP A 394 -7.74 -9.75 -12.86
N GLY A 395 -8.64 -9.49 -13.82
CA GLY A 395 -8.78 -10.28 -15.04
C GLY A 395 -9.28 -11.73 -14.83
N SER A 396 -9.57 -12.14 -13.60
CA SER A 396 -10.08 -13.47 -13.30
C SER A 396 -11.58 -13.56 -13.60
N PRO A 397 -12.07 -14.73 -14.07
CA PRO A 397 -13.46 -14.89 -14.52
C PRO A 397 -14.49 -14.81 -13.37
N GLY A 398 -14.06 -14.96 -12.12
CA GLY A 398 -14.90 -14.78 -10.94
C GLY A 398 -15.16 -13.31 -10.59
N ARG A 399 -14.42 -12.37 -11.18
CA ARG A 399 -14.60 -10.92 -11.02
C ARG A 399 -15.45 -10.38 -12.17
N ILE A 400 -16.63 -9.86 -11.85
CA ILE A 400 -17.60 -9.39 -12.85
C ILE A 400 -17.75 -7.87 -12.89
N SER A 401 -17.02 -7.11 -12.07
CA SER A 401 -16.97 -5.65 -12.15
C SER A 401 -15.65 -5.15 -12.74
N VAL A 402 -15.72 -4.02 -13.43
CA VAL A 402 -14.55 -3.16 -13.66
C VAL A 402 -14.25 -2.38 -12.38
N ASP A 403 -12.99 -2.16 -12.05
CA ASP A 403 -12.61 -1.39 -10.86
C ASP A 403 -13.28 -0.03 -10.88
N ARG A 404 -14.10 0.23 -9.86
CA ARG A 404 -14.74 1.53 -9.71
C ARG A 404 -13.95 2.34 -8.70
N ARG A 405 -13.44 3.50 -9.11
CA ARG A 405 -12.82 4.48 -8.21
C ARG A 405 -13.86 5.44 -7.65
N PHE A 406 -13.68 5.87 -6.41
CA PHE A 406 -14.61 6.79 -5.74
C PHE A 406 -14.01 8.16 -5.47
N ALA A 407 -14.87 9.17 -5.50
CA ALA A 407 -14.56 10.48 -4.94
C ALA A 407 -14.65 10.43 -3.40
N PRO A 408 -13.95 11.33 -2.67
CA PRO A 408 -14.03 11.41 -1.22
C PRO A 408 -15.47 11.54 -0.71
N GLY A 409 -15.81 10.81 0.35
CA GLY A 409 -17.10 10.92 1.04
C GLY A 409 -18.30 10.26 0.37
N VAL A 410 -18.09 9.54 -0.74
CA VAL A 410 -19.17 8.77 -1.40
C VAL A 410 -19.69 7.66 -0.47
N THR A 411 -21.01 7.55 -0.38
CA THR A 411 -21.72 6.54 0.42
C THR A 411 -22.59 5.59 -0.43
N SER A 412 -22.61 5.78 -1.74
CA SER A 412 -23.34 4.95 -2.68
C SER A 412 -22.77 5.06 -4.09
N ALA A 413 -22.84 3.97 -4.87
CA ALA A 413 -22.46 3.96 -6.27
C ALA A 413 -23.23 2.88 -7.04
N ALA A 414 -23.47 3.14 -8.33
CA ALA A 414 -23.90 2.11 -9.27
C ALA A 414 -22.65 1.37 -9.78
N ILE A 415 -22.51 0.09 -9.43
CA ILE A 415 -21.39 -0.75 -9.88
C ILE A 415 -21.79 -1.45 -11.16
N THR A 416 -21.09 -1.17 -12.26
CA THR A 416 -21.33 -1.85 -13.54
C THR A 416 -20.82 -3.27 -13.47
N LEU A 417 -21.66 -4.22 -13.88
CA LEU A 417 -21.39 -5.65 -13.88
C LEU A 417 -21.41 -6.19 -15.32
N ASN A 418 -20.43 -7.01 -15.65
CA ASN A 418 -20.32 -7.75 -16.91
C ASN A 418 -20.06 -9.21 -16.56
N ASN A 419 -21.07 -10.05 -16.76
CA ASN A 419 -21.00 -11.45 -16.39
C ASN A 419 -20.37 -12.30 -17.51
N GLY A 420 -19.71 -13.39 -17.14
CA GLY A 420 -19.15 -14.36 -18.07
C GLY A 420 -20.19 -15.35 -18.59
N SER A 421 -19.73 -16.50 -19.08
CA SER A 421 -20.58 -17.54 -19.69
C SER A 421 -21.50 -18.29 -18.70
N THR A 422 -21.34 -18.07 -17.40
CA THR A 422 -22.14 -18.72 -16.35
C THR A 422 -23.13 -17.71 -15.78
N SER A 423 -24.42 -18.04 -15.69
CA SER A 423 -25.40 -17.15 -15.07
C SER A 423 -25.13 -16.94 -13.58
N VAL A 424 -25.45 -15.75 -13.08
CA VAL A 424 -25.52 -15.45 -11.65
C VAL A 424 -26.96 -15.69 -11.23
N GLU A 425 -27.19 -16.76 -10.47
CA GLU A 425 -28.49 -17.15 -9.97
C GLU A 425 -28.75 -16.53 -8.59
N PRO A 426 -30.02 -16.52 -8.11
CA PRO A 426 -30.33 -16.05 -6.76
C PRO A 426 -29.48 -16.74 -5.70
N ALA A 427 -29.28 -18.06 -5.80
CA ALA A 427 -28.51 -18.86 -4.83
C ALA A 427 -26.98 -18.86 -5.04
N SER A 428 -26.46 -18.15 -6.05
CA SER A 428 -25.01 -18.08 -6.29
C SER A 428 -24.29 -17.28 -5.21
N TYR A 429 -23.01 -17.61 -5.00
CA TYR A 429 -22.09 -16.78 -4.23
C TYR A 429 -22.01 -15.39 -4.87
N LYS A 430 -22.09 -14.36 -4.04
CA LYS A 430 -21.92 -12.96 -4.46
C LYS A 430 -21.12 -12.24 -3.38
N MET A 431 -20.12 -11.47 -3.81
CA MET A 431 -19.31 -10.66 -2.92
C MET A 431 -19.13 -9.28 -3.50
N LEU A 432 -19.49 -8.27 -2.71
CA LEU A 432 -19.01 -6.90 -2.91
C LEU A 432 -17.84 -6.66 -1.96
N ALA A 433 -16.66 -6.38 -2.51
CA ALA A 433 -15.52 -5.86 -1.78
C ALA A 433 -15.47 -4.33 -1.92
N LEU A 434 -15.43 -3.63 -0.78
CA LEU A 434 -15.21 -2.19 -0.71
C LEU A 434 -13.82 -1.93 -0.15
N TYR A 435 -13.03 -1.12 -0.85
CA TYR A 435 -11.65 -0.79 -0.49
C TYR A 435 -11.56 0.66 -0.06
N GLY A 436 -10.77 0.89 0.98
CA GLY A 436 -10.41 2.22 1.42
C GLY A 436 -9.16 2.22 2.27
N ARG A 437 -8.80 3.42 2.73
CA ARG A 437 -7.61 3.62 3.56
C ARG A 437 -7.92 4.55 4.72
N THR A 438 -7.36 4.24 5.89
CA THR A 438 -7.42 5.12 7.06
C THR A 438 -6.47 6.31 6.90
N GLY A 439 -6.64 7.35 7.71
CA GLY A 439 -5.76 8.52 7.67
C GLY A 439 -4.28 8.23 7.99
N ASP A 440 -3.99 7.13 8.70
CA ASP A 440 -2.63 6.71 9.05
C ASP A 440 -2.02 5.71 8.06
N GLY A 441 -2.76 5.29 7.03
CA GLY A 441 -2.26 4.49 5.90
C GLY A 441 -2.65 3.02 5.90
N LEU A 442 -3.45 2.53 6.85
CA LEU A 442 -3.93 1.15 6.89
C LEU A 442 -4.95 0.93 5.76
N ASP A 443 -4.69 -0.05 4.90
CA ASP A 443 -5.64 -0.46 3.88
C ASP A 443 -6.73 -1.35 4.50
N LEU A 444 -7.98 -1.00 4.21
CA LEU A 444 -9.17 -1.70 4.66
C LEU A 444 -9.91 -2.30 3.49
N GLN A 445 -10.24 -3.58 3.61
CA GLN A 445 -11.15 -4.29 2.71
C GLN A 445 -12.36 -4.77 3.49
N SER A 446 -13.55 -4.28 3.14
CA SER A 446 -14.81 -4.76 3.70
C SER A 446 -15.54 -5.59 2.65
N ASN A 447 -15.71 -6.88 2.92
CA ASN A 447 -16.42 -7.79 2.04
C ASN A 447 -17.82 -8.04 2.58
N ALA A 448 -18.82 -7.81 1.74
CA ALA A 448 -20.20 -8.24 1.97
C ALA A 448 -20.46 -9.47 1.10
N ILE A 449 -20.62 -10.62 1.75
CA ILE A 449 -20.72 -11.93 1.10
C ILE A 449 -22.14 -12.45 1.29
N ALA A 450 -22.82 -12.82 0.21
CA ALA A 450 -24.11 -13.47 0.24
C ALA A 450 -24.01 -14.88 -0.35
N CYS A 451 -24.40 -15.87 0.45
CA CYS A 451 -24.65 -17.25 -0.01
C CYS A 451 -26.06 -17.65 0.41
N PRO A 452 -27.05 -17.51 -0.47
CA PRO A 452 -28.44 -17.65 -0.08
C PRO A 452 -28.83 -19.11 0.22
N PRO A 453 -29.93 -19.35 0.95
CA PRO A 453 -30.37 -20.70 1.31
C PRO A 453 -30.54 -21.60 0.08
N GLY A 454 -30.00 -22.83 0.15
CA GLY A 454 -30.05 -23.80 -0.95
C GLY A 454 -28.87 -23.73 -1.94
N GLY A 455 -27.93 -22.80 -1.76
CA GLY A 455 -26.66 -22.72 -2.50
C GLY A 455 -25.51 -23.50 -1.86
N ALA A 456 -24.32 -23.42 -2.48
CA ALA A 456 -23.06 -23.93 -1.91
C ALA A 456 -22.67 -23.15 -0.63
N GLU A 457 -21.91 -23.79 0.26
CA GLU A 457 -21.34 -23.11 1.44
C GLU A 457 -20.41 -21.95 1.04
N CYS A 458 -20.41 -20.85 1.81
CA CYS A 458 -19.44 -19.78 1.64
C CYS A 458 -18.06 -20.25 2.11
N HIS A 459 -17.24 -20.85 1.23
CA HIS A 459 -15.82 -21.12 1.51
C HIS A 459 -14.92 -20.34 0.57
#